data_AF-A0A833WQ46-F1
#
_entry.id   AF-A0A833WQ46-F1
#
_cell.length_a   1.000
_cell.length_b   1.000
_cell.length_c   1.000
_cell.angle_alpha   90.00
_cell.angle_beta   90.00
_cell.angle_gamma   90.00
#
_symmetry.space_group_name_H-M   'P 1'
#
loop_
_entity.id
_entity.type
_entity.pdbx_description
1 polymer ?
#
loop_
_entity_poly.entity_id
_entity_poly.type
_entity_poly.pdbx_seq_one_letter_code
_entity_poly.pdbx_strand_id
1 'polypeptide(L)'
;MDLNEYSAIADKLNVELRGLTTKLIQNYKNEVNKNGETLKTLPFYHGFYFIGRNGKLLSDHHKMYIKINNSSQSDVYYSLDDKELTYLTYDSELGFKVPTPVSEESLHILFLDSEFYLDVMHIVGLSGLLKASVTDTTNAIALLKEDLAEYLQ
;
A
#
# COMPACT_ATOMS: atom_id res chain seq x y z
N MET A 1 -10.19 37.29 10.57
CA MET A 1 -11.03 36.14 10.24
C MET A 1 -11.85 35.82 11.46
N ASP A 2 -13.17 35.98 11.35
CA ASP A 2 -14.10 35.50 12.37
C ASP A 2 -14.50 34.04 12.11
N LEU A 3 -15.30 33.46 13.02
CA LEU A 3 -15.71 32.06 12.92
C LEU A 3 -16.63 31.80 11.70
N ASN A 4 -17.42 32.79 11.29
CA ASN A 4 -18.33 32.65 10.15
C ASN A 4 -17.54 32.68 8.84
N GLU A 5 -16.57 33.60 8.72
CA GLU A 5 -15.63 33.67 7.61
C GLU A 5 -14.79 32.39 7.50
N TYR A 6 -14.28 31.88 8.63
CA TYR A 6 -13.55 30.61 8.66
C TYR A 6 -14.41 29.45 8.15
N SER A 7 -15.63 29.31 8.68
CA SER A 7 -16.52 28.19 8.35
C SER A 7 -16.88 28.17 6.87
N ALA A 8 -17.21 29.33 6.28
CA ALA A 8 -17.53 29.42 4.86
C ALA A 8 -16.34 29.04 3.95
N ILE A 9 -15.12 29.44 4.33
CA ILE A 9 -13.89 29.08 3.60
C ILE A 9 -13.59 27.58 3.77
N ALA A 10 -13.68 27.07 4.99
CA ALA A 10 -13.43 25.67 5.31
C ALA A 10 -14.40 24.74 4.55
N ASP A 11 -15.69 25.06 4.50
CA ASP A 11 -16.68 24.27 3.77
C ASP A 11 -16.35 24.18 2.28
N LYS A 12 -15.97 25.30 1.66
CA LYS A 12 -15.57 25.33 0.25
C LYS A 12 -14.33 24.45 0.00
N LEU A 13 -13.31 24.57 0.85
CA LEU A 13 -12.09 23.75 0.75
C LEU A 13 -12.39 22.26 0.96
N ASN A 14 -13.27 21.93 1.92
CA ASN A 14 -13.68 20.55 2.18
C ASN A 14 -14.40 19.92 0.98
N VAL A 15 -15.27 20.67 0.29
CA VAL A 15 -15.92 20.21 -0.95
C VAL A 15 -14.88 19.93 -2.05
N GLU A 16 -13.89 20.81 -2.22
CA GLU A 16 -12.83 20.63 -3.22
C GLU A 16 -11.95 19.42 -2.90
N LEU A 17 -11.50 19.30 -1.63
CA LEU A 17 -10.72 18.16 -1.14
C LEU A 17 -11.47 16.84 -1.33
N ARG A 18 -12.78 16.82 -1.03
CA ARG A 18 -13.62 15.64 -1.24
C ARG A 18 -13.70 15.27 -2.71
N GLY A 19 -13.88 16.24 -3.61
CA GLY A 19 -13.90 16.01 -5.04
C GLY A 19 -12.58 15.45 -5.59
N LEU A 20 -11.44 15.93 -5.08
CA LEU A 20 -10.12 15.42 -5.45
C LEU A 20 -9.91 13.98 -4.95
N THR A 21 -10.18 13.74 -3.67
CA THR A 21 -10.00 12.41 -3.07
C THR A 21 -10.96 11.38 -3.64
N THR A 22 -12.19 11.74 -4.05
CA THR A 22 -13.07 10.83 -4.82
C THR A 22 -12.40 10.35 -6.11
N LYS A 23 -11.72 11.24 -6.86
CA LYS A 23 -11.02 10.86 -8.09
C LYS A 23 -9.85 9.92 -7.82
N LEU A 24 -9.10 10.17 -6.74
CA LEU A 24 -8.00 9.29 -6.31
C LEU A 24 -8.52 7.91 -5.91
N ILE A 25 -9.61 7.83 -5.14
CA ILE A 25 -10.28 6.58 -4.77
C ILE A 25 -10.74 5.82 -6.02
N GLN A 26 -11.34 6.52 -7.00
CA GLN A 26 -11.74 5.87 -8.24
C GLN A 26 -10.55 5.31 -9.02
N ASN A 27 -9.43 6.05 -9.08
CA ASN A 27 -8.22 5.57 -9.73
C ASN A 27 -7.64 4.32 -9.03
N TYR A 28 -7.58 4.34 -7.70
CA TYR A 28 -7.22 3.17 -6.89
C TYR A 28 -8.12 1.97 -7.20
N LYS A 29 -9.45 2.12 -7.15
CA LYS A 29 -10.42 1.06 -7.46
C LYS A 29 -10.22 0.51 -8.88
N ASN A 30 -9.92 1.38 -9.85
CA ASN A 30 -9.66 0.97 -11.23
C ASN A 30 -8.38 0.11 -11.36
N GLU A 31 -7.27 0.53 -10.73
CA GLU A 31 -6.03 -0.27 -10.76
C GLU A 31 -6.21 -1.60 -10.01
N VAL A 32 -6.91 -1.61 -8.87
CA VAL A 32 -7.27 -2.86 -8.17
C VAL A 32 -8.06 -3.81 -9.09
N ASN A 33 -9.08 -3.32 -9.78
CA ASN A 33 -9.89 -4.15 -10.68
C ASN A 33 -9.06 -4.70 -11.84
N LYS A 34 -8.13 -3.90 -12.36
CA LYS A 34 -7.26 -4.28 -13.47
C LYS A 34 -6.18 -5.27 -13.07
N ASN A 35 -5.58 -5.11 -11.89
CA ASN A 35 -4.34 -5.76 -11.49
C ASN A 35 -4.49 -6.75 -10.33
N GLY A 36 -5.62 -6.77 -9.63
CA GLY A 36 -5.79 -7.48 -8.36
C GLY A 36 -5.56 -8.99 -8.45
N GLU A 37 -5.99 -9.64 -9.54
CA GLU A 37 -5.70 -11.07 -9.76
C GLU A 37 -4.20 -11.34 -9.91
N THR A 38 -3.51 -10.53 -10.70
CA THR A 38 -2.06 -10.62 -10.85
C THR A 38 -1.39 -10.42 -9.49
N LEU A 39 -1.76 -9.37 -8.77
CA LEU A 39 -1.21 -9.03 -7.46
C LEU A 39 -1.37 -10.19 -6.45
N LYS A 40 -2.51 -10.88 -6.46
CA LYS A 40 -2.77 -12.08 -5.63
C LYS A 40 -1.84 -13.25 -5.93
N THR A 41 -1.36 -13.38 -7.17
CA THR A 41 -0.46 -14.48 -7.57
C THR A 41 1.01 -14.22 -7.26
N LEU A 42 1.42 -12.95 -7.13
CA LEU A 42 2.81 -12.54 -6.93
C LEU A 42 3.55 -13.19 -5.74
N PRO A 43 2.94 -13.37 -4.54
CA PRO A 43 3.62 -14.00 -3.39
C PRO A 43 4.03 -15.46 -3.61
N PHE A 44 3.51 -16.09 -4.67
CA PHE A 44 3.79 -17.49 -5.02
C PHE A 44 4.87 -17.62 -6.10
N TYR A 45 5.29 -16.52 -6.73
CA TYR A 45 6.42 -16.55 -7.65
C TYR A 45 7.74 -16.60 -6.87
N HIS A 46 8.60 -17.55 -7.24
CA HIS A 46 9.91 -17.68 -6.61
C HIS A 46 10.77 -16.46 -6.92
N GLY A 47 11.38 -15.86 -5.89
CA GLY A 47 12.24 -14.69 -6.03
C GLY A 47 11.49 -13.36 -6.26
N PHE A 48 10.17 -13.34 -6.08
CA PHE A 48 9.41 -12.09 -6.04
C PHE A 48 9.39 -11.52 -4.62
N TYR A 49 9.63 -10.21 -4.52
CA TYR A 49 9.63 -9.46 -3.27
C TYR A 49 8.77 -8.21 -3.40
N PHE A 50 7.90 -7.97 -2.42
CA PHE A 50 7.16 -6.72 -2.34
C PHE A 50 8.10 -5.62 -1.86
N ILE A 51 8.51 -4.73 -2.75
CA ILE A 51 9.43 -3.63 -2.45
C ILE A 51 8.69 -2.31 -2.58
N GLY A 52 8.73 -1.48 -1.54
CA GLY A 52 8.06 -0.19 -1.50
C GLY A 52 8.71 0.84 -2.40
N ARG A 53 8.06 2.00 -2.56
CA ARG A 53 8.62 3.16 -3.29
C ARG A 53 9.96 3.63 -2.74
N ASN A 54 10.15 3.46 -1.43
CA ASN A 54 11.39 3.78 -0.73
C ASN A 54 12.52 2.75 -0.94
N GLY A 55 12.30 1.72 -1.77
CA GLY A 55 13.28 0.66 -2.05
C GLY A 55 13.43 -0.37 -0.93
N LYS A 56 12.63 -0.31 0.14
CA LYS A 56 12.68 -1.28 1.23
C LYS A 56 11.68 -2.41 1.01
N LEU A 57 12.03 -3.59 1.50
CA LEU A 57 11.11 -4.72 1.56
C LEU A 57 9.89 -4.34 2.41
N LEU A 58 8.69 -4.54 1.86
CA LEU A 58 7.43 -4.42 2.56
C LEU A 58 7.19 -5.71 3.35
N SER A 59 6.82 -5.57 4.62
CA SER A 59 6.43 -6.72 5.41
C SER A 59 5.11 -7.30 4.87
N ASP A 60 5.10 -8.59 4.59
CA ASP A 60 3.89 -9.35 4.30
C ASP A 60 3.46 -10.18 5.52
N HIS A 61 2.20 -10.09 5.91
CA HIS A 61 1.65 -10.98 6.94
C HIS A 61 1.01 -12.19 6.25
N HIS A 62 1.59 -13.37 6.49
CA HIS A 62 1.12 -14.66 5.98
C HIS A 62 0.90 -14.73 4.46
N LYS A 63 1.61 -13.91 3.68
CA LYS A 63 1.42 -13.77 2.23
C LYS A 63 0.00 -13.38 1.79
N MET A 64 -0.82 -12.87 2.72
CA MET A 64 -2.20 -12.44 2.48
C MET A 64 -2.32 -10.92 2.54
N TYR A 65 -1.46 -10.27 3.32
CA TYR A 65 -1.53 -8.83 3.57
C TYR A 65 -0.18 -8.17 3.28
N ILE A 66 -0.19 -7.12 2.46
CA ILE A 66 1.00 -6.29 2.20
C ILE A 66 0.87 -5.04 3.06
N LYS A 67 1.82 -4.81 3.97
CA LYS A 67 1.85 -3.56 4.75
C LYS A 67 2.19 -2.40 3.82
N ILE A 68 1.32 -1.39 3.78
CA ILE A 68 1.54 -0.19 2.95
C ILE A 68 2.37 0.81 3.75
N ASN A 69 1.77 1.35 4.80
CA ASN A 69 2.36 2.35 5.67
C ASN A 69 1.55 2.44 6.97
N ASN A 70 2.05 3.19 7.94
CA ASN A 70 1.25 3.59 9.09
C ASN A 70 0.42 4.83 8.75
N SER A 71 -0.88 4.78 9.04
CA SER A 71 -1.56 6.02 9.40
C SER A 71 -1.09 6.40 10.81
N SER A 72 -1.21 7.66 11.20
CA SER A 72 -0.82 8.17 12.52
C SER A 72 -1.40 7.41 13.72
N GLN A 73 -2.38 6.51 13.51
CA GLN A 73 -3.03 5.75 14.57
C GLN A 73 -3.02 4.22 14.33
N SER A 74 -2.88 3.74 13.10
CA SER A 74 -2.93 2.30 12.77
C SER A 74 -2.14 1.94 11.51
N ASP A 75 -1.52 0.76 11.50
CA ASP A 75 -0.95 0.18 10.28
C ASP A 75 -2.06 -0.14 9.27
N VAL A 76 -1.84 0.24 8.01
CA VAL A 76 -2.74 -0.07 6.89
C VAL A 76 -2.11 -1.12 6.00
N TYR A 77 -2.91 -2.10 5.61
CA TYR A 77 -2.51 -3.22 4.77
C TYR A 77 -3.37 -3.25 3.51
N TYR A 78 -2.86 -3.86 2.45
CA TYR A 78 -3.68 -4.31 1.33
C TYR A 78 -3.91 -5.81 1.44
N SER A 79 -5.19 -6.23 1.49
CA SER A 79 -5.61 -7.63 1.44
C SER A 79 -5.54 -8.14 0.01
N LEU A 80 -4.73 -9.17 -0.22
CA LEU A 80 -4.60 -9.83 -1.53
C LEU A 80 -5.84 -10.66 -1.90
N ASP A 81 -6.53 -11.19 -0.89
CA ASP A 81 -7.72 -12.01 -1.09
C ASP A 81 -8.96 -11.15 -1.37
N ASP A 82 -9.20 -10.16 -0.51
CA ASP A 82 -10.37 -9.28 -0.60
C ASP A 82 -10.17 -8.13 -1.59
N LYS A 83 -8.92 -7.89 -2.00
CA LYS A 83 -8.49 -6.84 -2.93
C LYS A 83 -8.84 -5.43 -2.45
N GLU A 84 -8.70 -5.18 -1.16
CA GLU A 84 -9.01 -3.90 -0.55
C GLU A 84 -8.01 -3.51 0.54
N LEU A 85 -7.99 -2.22 0.89
CA LEU A 85 -7.24 -1.76 2.05
C LEU A 85 -7.96 -2.17 3.33
N THR A 86 -7.19 -2.64 4.32
CA THR A 86 -7.71 -3.19 5.57
C THR A 86 -6.82 -2.80 6.75
N TYR A 87 -7.43 -2.67 7.92
CA TYR A 87 -6.75 -2.61 9.21
C TYR A 87 -6.70 -4.02 9.81
N LEU A 88 -5.62 -4.33 10.52
CA LEU A 88 -5.54 -5.57 11.31
C LEU A 88 -5.70 -5.23 12.80
N THR A 89 -6.92 -5.35 13.31
CA THR A 89 -7.29 -4.98 14.68
C THR A 89 -7.28 -6.20 15.59
N TYR A 90 -6.66 -6.12 16.76
CA TYR A 90 -6.66 -7.24 17.72
C TYR A 90 -8.06 -7.42 18.31
N ASP A 91 -8.63 -8.61 18.13
CA ASP A 91 -9.86 -9.02 18.78
C ASP A 91 -9.52 -9.82 20.04
N SER A 92 -9.92 -9.29 21.21
CA SER A 92 -9.61 -9.92 22.51
C SER A 92 -10.41 -11.19 22.77
N GLU A 93 -11.57 -11.36 22.14
CA GLU A 93 -12.40 -12.55 22.31
C GLU A 93 -11.82 -13.73 21.51
N LEU A 94 -11.32 -13.44 20.31
CA LEU A 94 -10.73 -14.43 19.42
C LEU A 94 -9.24 -14.66 19.70
N GLY A 95 -8.56 -13.70 20.32
CA GLY A 95 -7.14 -13.78 20.69
C GLY A 95 -6.18 -13.52 19.53
N PHE A 96 -6.65 -13.01 18.40
CA PHE A 96 -5.84 -12.71 17.22
C PHE A 96 -6.32 -11.45 16.48
N LYS A 97 -5.54 -10.98 15.50
CA LYS A 97 -5.90 -9.80 14.69
C LYS A 97 -6.87 -10.17 13.57
N VAL A 98 -7.96 -9.42 13.47
CA VAL A 98 -9.03 -9.61 12.46
C VAL A 98 -8.94 -8.48 11.43
N PRO A 99 -9.07 -8.77 10.12
CA PRO A 99 -9.12 -7.74 9.09
C PRO A 99 -10.41 -6.94 9.19
N THR A 100 -10.29 -5.62 9.11
CA THR A 100 -11.43 -4.68 9.03
C THR A 100 -11.22 -3.77 7.82
N PRO A 101 -12.09 -3.84 6.80
CA PRO A 101 -11.96 -3.01 5.60
C PRO A 101 -11.91 -1.52 5.93
N VAL A 102 -11.06 -0.77 5.22
CA VAL A 102 -10.99 0.68 5.34
C VAL A 102 -12.26 1.27 4.71
N SER A 103 -13.04 1.99 5.51
CA SER A 103 -14.27 2.64 5.03
C SER A 103 -13.98 3.69 3.96
N GLU A 104 -14.95 3.99 3.09
CA GLU A 104 -14.77 5.01 2.05
C GLU A 104 -14.46 6.41 2.63
N GLU A 105 -15.06 6.77 3.76
CA GLU A 105 -14.74 8.02 4.47
C GLU A 105 -13.31 8.01 5.02
N SER A 106 -12.83 6.86 5.51
CA SER A 106 -11.43 6.72 5.92
C SER A 106 -10.47 6.80 4.72
N LEU A 107 -10.83 6.26 3.56
CA LEU A 107 -10.06 6.42 2.33
C LEU A 107 -9.94 7.88 1.91
N HIS A 108 -11.03 8.65 2.03
CA HIS A 108 -11.01 10.08 1.78
C HIS A 108 -9.96 10.79 2.63
N ILE A 109 -9.89 10.47 3.92
CA ILE A 109 -8.91 11.04 4.85
C ILE A 109 -7.49 10.57 4.52
N LEU A 110 -7.30 9.26 4.31
CA LEU A 110 -5.98 8.69 4.03
C LEU A 110 -5.38 9.23 2.72
N PHE A 111 -6.21 9.44 1.69
CA PHE A 111 -5.73 9.92 0.39
C PHE A 111 -5.52 11.44 0.34
N LEU A 112 -5.75 12.16 1.44
CA LEU A 112 -5.24 13.53 1.61
C LEU A 112 -3.71 13.53 1.76
N ASP A 113 -3.14 12.45 2.31
CA ASP A 113 -1.70 12.25 2.33
C ASP A 113 -1.25 11.70 0.96
N SER A 114 -0.53 12.54 0.22
CA SER A 114 -0.04 12.19 -1.11
C SER A 114 0.96 11.04 -1.09
N GLU A 115 1.82 10.95 -0.06
CA GLU A 115 2.80 9.87 0.03
C GLU A 115 2.10 8.54 0.30
N PHE A 116 1.12 8.54 1.21
CA PHE A 116 0.30 7.36 1.45
C PHE A 116 -0.42 6.88 0.17
N TYR A 117 -1.08 7.80 -0.55
CA TYR A 117 -1.74 7.45 -1.82
C TYR A 117 -0.74 6.87 -2.82
N LEU A 118 0.43 7.48 -2.97
CA LEU A 118 1.43 7.00 -3.92
C LEU A 118 2.01 5.63 -3.53
N ASP A 119 2.17 5.34 -2.24
CA ASP A 119 2.57 4.02 -1.74
C ASP A 119 1.51 2.96 -2.05
N VAL A 120 0.24 3.27 -1.88
CA VAL A 120 -0.87 2.40 -2.31
C VAL A 120 -0.79 2.15 -3.81
N MET A 121 -0.67 3.20 -4.62
CA MET A 121 -0.65 3.10 -6.08
C MET A 121 0.58 2.37 -6.63
N HIS A 122 1.72 2.45 -5.94
CA HIS A 122 2.90 1.65 -6.28
C HIS A 122 2.61 0.15 -6.22
N ILE A 123 1.83 -0.27 -5.23
CA ILE A 123 1.47 -1.66 -5.03
C ILE A 123 0.35 -2.08 -5.98
N VAL A 124 -0.79 -1.39 -5.97
CA VAL A 124 -1.94 -1.78 -6.80
C VAL A 124 -1.74 -1.50 -8.28
N GLY A 125 -0.88 -0.55 -8.64
CA GLY A 125 -0.55 -0.21 -10.02
C GLY A 125 0.47 -1.15 -10.69
N LEU A 126 1.08 -2.08 -9.93
CA LEU A 126 2.06 -3.11 -10.33
C LEU A 126 3.35 -2.64 -11.00
N SER A 127 3.31 -1.70 -11.94
CA SER A 127 4.45 -1.38 -12.80
C SER A 127 5.69 -0.97 -12.00
N GLY A 128 5.53 -0.13 -10.97
CA GLY A 128 6.60 0.24 -10.05
C GLY A 128 7.07 -0.94 -9.21
N LEU A 129 6.13 -1.72 -8.67
CA LEU A 129 6.39 -2.87 -7.81
C LEU A 129 7.18 -3.99 -8.52
N LEU A 130 6.76 -4.38 -9.72
CA LEU A 130 7.41 -5.41 -10.51
C LEU A 130 8.85 -5.02 -10.86
N LYS A 131 9.04 -3.77 -11.29
CA LYS A 131 10.37 -3.24 -11.60
C LYS A 131 11.28 -3.25 -10.37
N ALA A 132 10.76 -2.81 -9.23
CA ALA A 132 11.51 -2.80 -7.97
C ALA A 132 11.97 -4.21 -7.58
N SER A 133 11.07 -5.20 -7.64
CA SER A 133 11.42 -6.60 -7.36
C SER A 133 12.49 -7.15 -8.30
N VAL A 134 12.41 -6.87 -9.61
CA VAL A 134 13.42 -7.34 -10.56
C VAL A 134 14.80 -6.72 -10.27
N THR A 135 14.83 -5.41 -9.98
CA THR A 135 16.08 -4.71 -9.65
C THR A 135 16.73 -5.30 -8.40
N ASP A 136 15.96 -5.53 -7.33
CA ASP A 136 16.48 -6.10 -6.09
C ASP A 136 17.02 -7.52 -6.27
N THR A 137 16.25 -8.40 -6.94
CA THR A 137 16.70 -9.76 -7.23
C THR A 137 17.95 -9.77 -8.11
N THR A 138 18.06 -8.86 -9.08
CA THR A 138 19.26 -8.72 -9.92
C THR A 138 20.48 -8.32 -9.08
N ASN A 139 20.32 -7.37 -8.15
CA ASN A 139 21.39 -6.94 -7.27
C ASN A 139 21.82 -8.06 -6.31
N ALA A 140 20.86 -8.80 -5.76
CA ALA A 140 21.15 -9.95 -4.89
C ALA A 140 21.96 -11.03 -5.61
N ILE A 141 21.64 -11.32 -6.88
CA ILE A 141 22.41 -12.27 -7.70
C ILE A 141 23.83 -11.77 -7.95
N ALA A 142 24.01 -10.47 -8.20
CA ALA A 142 25.35 -9.90 -8.42
C ALA A 142 26.23 -10.06 -7.18
N LEU A 143 25.71 -9.69 -6.00
CA LEU A 143 26.42 -9.81 -4.72
C LEU A 143 26.81 -11.27 -4.43
N LEU A 144 25.88 -12.23 -4.61
CA LEU A 144 26.16 -13.64 -4.39
C LEU A 144 27.25 -14.20 -5.32
N LYS A 145 27.37 -13.67 -6.55
CA LYS A 145 28.44 -14.06 -7.47
C LYS A 145 29.80 -13.52 -7.04
N GLU A 146 29.84 -12.31 -6.50
CA GLU A 146 31.06 -11.71 -5.95
C GLU A 146 31.54 -12.51 -4.73
N ASP A 147 30.65 -12.76 -3.76
CA ASP A 147 30.94 -13.55 -2.58
C ASP A 147 31.47 -14.96 -2.97
N LEU A 148 30.77 -15.65 -3.89
CA LEU A 148 31.19 -16.98 -4.34
C LEU A 148 32.57 -16.97 -4.99
N ALA A 149 32.91 -15.92 -5.75
CA ALA A 149 34.22 -15.78 -6.37
C ALA A 149 35.35 -15.54 -5.35
N GLU A 150 35.05 -14.91 -4.22
CA GLU A 150 35.98 -14.75 -3.09
C GLU A 150 36.19 -16.07 -2.34
N TYR A 151 35.12 -16.85 -2.09
CA TYR A 151 35.20 -18.13 -1.38
C TYR A 151 35.93 -19.25 -2.14
N LEU A 152 36.04 -19.14 -3.46
CA LEU A 152 36.69 -20.16 -4.31
C LEU A 152 38.18 -19.89 -4.58
N GLN A 153 38.75 -18.80 -4.05
CA GLN A 153 40.17 -18.46 -4.12
C GLN A 153 40.95 -19.00 -2.90
#